data_AF-A0A359LXY2-F1
#
_entry.id   AF-A0A359LXY2-F1
#
_cell.length_a   1.000
_cell.length_b   1.000
_cell.length_c   1.000
_cell.angle_alpha   90.00
_cell.angle_beta   90.00
_cell.angle_gamma   90.00
#
_symmetry.space_group_name_H-M   'P 1'
#
loop_
_entity.id
_entity.type
_entity.pdbx_description
1 polymer ?
#
loop_
_entity_poly.entity_id
_entity_poly.type
_entity_poly.pdbx_seq_one_letter_code
_entity_poly.pdbx_strand_id
1 'polypeptide(L)'
;MCIHDKINARARSRTDRRKNTSATAHIPGVLKALEGGQIPYRVIGAESEESAALTEWTERMFPFIHSQVDWSRIPSHQCVTWSGLEDLVLEFERFSRQLTPESLVMVMWADALCPVLEMNLAGVVRIAREIFEEHETST
;
A
#
# COMPACT_ATOMS: atom_id res chain seq x y z
N MET A 1 8.21 8.92 -6.98
CA MET A 1 8.17 9.72 -5.73
C MET A 1 9.42 9.40 -4.92
N CYS A 2 10.22 10.39 -4.52
CA CYS A 2 11.52 10.18 -3.84
C CYS A 2 11.46 10.69 -2.41
N ILE A 3 11.76 9.84 -1.42
CA ILE A 3 12.11 10.23 -0.06
C ILE A 3 13.30 9.36 0.37
N HIS A 4 14.42 10.01 0.68
CA HIS A 4 15.63 9.38 1.21
C HIS A 4 15.58 9.45 2.74
N ASP A 5 15.83 8.35 3.44
CA ASP A 5 16.47 8.44 4.75
C ASP A 5 17.30 7.21 5.15
N LYS A 6 18.38 7.50 5.89
CA LYS A 6 19.51 6.61 6.19
C LYS A 6 19.19 5.66 7.34
N ILE A 7 19.36 4.35 7.12
CA ILE A 7 19.23 3.32 8.15
C ILE A 7 20.58 3.13 8.88
N ASN A 8 20.60 3.35 10.19
CA ASN A 8 21.69 2.94 11.07
C ASN A 8 21.28 1.66 11.81
N ALA A 9 21.98 0.56 11.52
CA ALA A 9 21.82 -0.72 12.17
C ALA A 9 22.43 -0.72 13.58
N ARG A 10 21.70 -1.24 14.57
CA ARG A 10 22.31 -1.86 15.75
C ARG A 10 21.39 -2.93 16.36
N ALA A 11 21.95 -4.14 16.42
CA ALA A 11 21.36 -5.36 16.95
C ALA A 11 21.14 -5.33 18.47
N ARG A 12 20.14 -6.09 18.95
CA ARG A 12 20.23 -6.94 20.17
C ARG A 12 19.02 -7.89 20.35
N SER A 13 19.34 -9.18 20.23
CA SER A 13 18.95 -10.39 20.96
C SER A 13 17.66 -10.49 21.83
N ARG A 14 16.92 -11.57 21.49
CA ARG A 14 16.23 -12.60 22.31
C ARG A 14 14.98 -12.30 23.15
N THR A 15 13.94 -13.07 22.77
CA THR A 15 12.83 -13.67 23.54
C THR A 15 11.95 -12.73 24.35
N ASP A 16 10.77 -12.42 23.80
CA ASP A 16 9.48 -12.83 24.39
C ASP A 16 8.33 -12.18 23.60
N ARG A 17 7.39 -13.01 23.15
CA ARG A 17 5.98 -12.64 22.92
C ARG A 17 5.75 -11.25 22.31
N ARG A 18 6.41 -10.93 21.19
CA ARG A 18 6.25 -9.62 20.53
C ARG A 18 4.91 -9.57 19.83
N LYS A 19 4.00 -8.81 20.44
CA LYS A 19 2.86 -8.19 19.77
C LYS A 19 3.28 -7.73 18.37
N ASN A 20 2.47 -8.09 17.38
CA ASN A 20 2.54 -7.64 15.99
C ASN A 20 2.32 -6.10 15.82
N THR A 21 2.45 -5.33 16.91
CA THR A 21 2.21 -3.89 17.00
C THR A 21 3.33 -3.05 16.38
N SER A 22 4.46 -3.64 16.00
CA SER A 22 5.59 -2.89 15.42
C SER A 22 5.40 -2.59 13.94
N ALA A 23 4.87 -3.53 13.15
CA ALA A 23 4.76 -3.36 11.70
C ALA A 23 3.58 -2.46 11.32
N THR A 24 2.47 -2.57 12.05
CA THR A 24 1.26 -1.76 11.83
C THR A 24 1.39 -0.30 12.28
N ALA A 25 2.41 0.02 13.08
CA ALA A 25 2.69 1.38 13.52
C ALA A 25 3.01 2.35 12.37
N HIS A 26 3.38 1.82 11.21
CA HIS A 26 3.76 2.61 10.03
C HIS A 26 2.57 3.03 9.15
N ILE A 27 1.37 2.47 9.36
CA ILE A 27 0.17 2.77 8.56
C ILE A 27 -1.09 3.04 9.43
N PRO A 28 -1.01 3.84 10.50
CA PRO A 28 -2.08 3.96 11.49
C PRO A 28 -3.39 4.55 10.91
N GLY A 29 -3.31 5.51 9.99
CA GLY A 29 -4.50 6.11 9.35
C GLY A 29 -5.28 5.09 8.51
N VAL A 30 -4.57 4.23 7.79
CA VAL A 30 -5.17 3.17 6.96
C VAL A 30 -5.89 2.14 7.83
N LEU A 31 -5.27 1.71 8.93
CA LEU A 31 -5.87 0.76 9.85
C LEU A 31 -7.08 1.34 10.56
N LYS A 32 -7.02 2.62 10.96
CA LYS A 32 -8.16 3.34 11.54
C LYS A 32 -9.33 3.40 10.56
N ALA A 33 -9.08 3.74 9.29
CA ALA A 33 -10.12 3.76 8.25
C ALA A 33 -10.72 2.36 8.01
N LEU A 34 -9.87 1.33 7.95
CA LEU A 34 -10.31 -0.06 7.83
C LEU A 34 -11.24 -0.49 8.98
N GLU A 35 -10.85 -0.18 10.22
CA GLU A 35 -11.62 -0.50 11.42
C GLU A 35 -12.93 0.29 11.49
N GLY A 36 -12.88 1.60 11.25
CA GLY A 36 -14.06 2.48 11.24
C GLY A 36 -15.05 2.12 10.13
N GLY A 37 -14.53 1.69 8.97
CA GLY A 37 -15.33 1.30 7.81
C GLY A 37 -15.88 -0.14 7.86
N GLN A 38 -15.47 -0.94 8.86
CA GLN A 38 -15.74 -2.38 8.95
C GLN A 38 -15.37 -3.14 7.65
N ILE A 39 -14.27 -2.73 7.03
CA ILE A 39 -13.82 -3.31 5.76
C ILE A 39 -13.02 -4.57 6.07
N PRO A 40 -13.38 -5.76 5.53
CA PRO A 40 -12.61 -6.97 5.76
C PRO A 40 -11.22 -6.89 5.12
N TYR A 41 -10.19 -7.25 5.87
CA TYR A 41 -8.81 -7.34 5.40
C TYR A 41 -8.03 -8.44 6.11
N ARG A 42 -6.99 -8.96 5.45
CA ARG A 42 -5.97 -9.82 6.05
C ARG A 42 -4.63 -9.09 6.06
N VAL A 43 -3.95 -9.14 7.20
CA VAL A 43 -2.60 -8.59 7.34
C VAL A 43 -1.59 -9.69 7.06
N ILE A 44 -0.69 -9.44 6.11
CA ILE A 44 0.47 -10.28 5.82
C ILE A 44 1.69 -9.60 6.43
N GLY A 45 2.36 -10.27 7.36
CA GLY A 45 3.50 -9.69 8.09
C GLY A 45 4.66 -9.35 7.15
N ALA A 46 5.30 -8.19 7.36
CA ALA A 46 6.40 -7.69 6.52
C ALA A 46 7.57 -8.70 6.41
N GLU A 47 7.88 -9.40 7.50
CA GLU A 47 8.95 -10.42 7.56
C GLU A 47 8.49 -11.83 7.15
N SER A 48 7.26 -12.00 6.64
CA SER A 48 6.75 -13.33 6.26
C SER A 48 7.29 -13.80 4.91
N GLU A 49 7.37 -15.12 4.73
CA GLU A 49 7.71 -15.73 3.43
C GLU A 49 6.73 -15.32 2.32
N GLU A 50 5.45 -15.15 2.68
CA GLU A 50 4.42 -14.67 1.76
C GLU A 50 4.70 -13.23 1.28
N SER A 51 5.07 -12.32 2.18
CA SER A 51 5.47 -10.96 1.83
C SER A 51 6.71 -10.95 0.92
N ALA A 52 7.71 -11.80 1.21
CA ALA A 52 8.90 -11.93 0.37
C ALA A 52 8.55 -12.42 -1.05
N ALA A 53 7.66 -13.40 -1.17
CA ALA A 53 7.20 -13.92 -2.46
C ALA A 53 6.42 -12.87 -3.27
N LEU A 54 5.61 -12.03 -2.61
CA LEU A 54 4.90 -10.92 -3.27
C LEU A 54 5.87 -9.84 -3.78
N THR A 55 6.90 -9.52 -3.01
CA THR A 55 7.97 -8.59 -3.44
C THR A 55 8.70 -9.15 -4.66
N GLU A 56 9.15 -10.41 -4.61
CA GLU A 56 9.84 -11.05 -5.74
C GLU A 56 8.94 -11.08 -6.99
N TRP A 57 7.67 -11.43 -6.83
CA TRP A 57 6.71 -11.42 -7.93
C TRP A 57 6.56 -10.01 -8.54
N THR A 58 6.46 -8.98 -7.70
CA THR A 58 6.31 -7.59 -8.14
C THR A 58 7.54 -7.12 -8.91
N GLU A 59 8.74 -7.36 -8.39
CA GLU A 59 10.00 -6.99 -9.05
C GLU A 59 10.21 -7.71 -10.38
N ARG A 60 9.69 -8.94 -10.51
CA ARG A 60 9.73 -9.70 -11.76
C ARG A 60 8.72 -9.20 -12.79
N MET A 61 7.52 -8.82 -12.34
CA MET A 61 6.42 -8.41 -13.23
C MET A 61 6.53 -6.95 -13.69
N PHE A 62 7.10 -6.08 -12.86
CA PHE A 62 7.22 -4.66 -13.14
C PHE A 62 8.71 -4.30 -13.26
N PRO A 63 9.17 -3.81 -14.42
CA PRO A 63 10.56 -3.38 -14.56
C PRO A 63 10.81 -2.15 -13.68
N PHE A 64 11.74 -2.23 -12.74
CA PHE A 64 12.13 -1.09 -11.91
C PHE A 64 13.39 -0.41 -12.45
N ILE A 65 13.42 0.93 -12.39
CA ILE A 65 14.63 1.76 -12.46
C ILE A 65 14.75 2.48 -11.12
N HIS A 66 15.80 2.17 -10.36
CA HIS A 66 15.95 2.62 -8.98
C HIS A 66 14.74 2.19 -8.12
N SER A 67 13.97 3.15 -7.60
CA SER A 67 12.81 2.93 -6.73
C SER A 67 11.46 3.10 -7.44
N GLN A 68 11.44 3.14 -8.77
CA GLN A 68 10.24 3.42 -9.55
C GLN A 68 10.05 2.40 -10.67
N VAL A 69 8.79 2.09 -10.96
CA VAL A 69 8.43 1.30 -12.14
C VAL A 69 8.77 2.11 -13.39
N ASP A 70 9.52 1.51 -14.29
CA ASP A 70 9.79 2.01 -15.63
C ASP A 70 8.58 1.71 -16.52
N TRP A 71 7.60 2.61 -16.47
CA TRP A 71 6.38 2.52 -17.25
C TRP A 71 6.63 2.47 -18.77
N SER A 72 7.76 3.00 -19.26
CA SER A 72 8.10 2.97 -20.69
C SER A 72 8.28 1.54 -21.23
N ARG A 73 8.58 0.59 -20.34
CA ARG A 73 8.76 -0.84 -20.67
C ARG A 73 7.51 -1.68 -20.46
N ILE A 74 6.42 -1.09 -19.97
CA ILE A 74 5.13 -1.77 -19.79
C ILE A 74 4.24 -1.48 -21.00
N PRO A 75 3.86 -2.50 -21.80
CA PRO A 75 3.16 -2.29 -23.07
C PRO A 75 1.73 -1.76 -22.90
N SER A 76 1.12 -1.96 -21.74
CA SER A 76 -0.23 -1.49 -21.42
C SER A 76 -0.20 -0.72 -20.12
N HIS A 77 -0.08 0.61 -20.21
CA HIS A 77 -0.17 1.53 -19.08
C HIS A 77 -1.01 2.75 -19.48
N GLN A 78 -1.64 3.38 -18.49
CA GLN A 78 -2.30 4.67 -18.67
C GLN A 78 -1.73 5.65 -17.66
N CYS A 79 -1.16 6.75 -18.17
CA CYS A 79 -0.71 7.85 -17.34
C CYS A 79 -1.87 8.83 -17.11
N VAL A 80 -1.94 9.38 -15.91
CA VAL A 80 -2.97 10.34 -15.51
C VAL A 80 -2.28 11.57 -14.94
N THR A 81 -2.73 12.74 -15.35
CA THR A 81 -2.30 14.01 -14.78
C THR A 81 -3.32 14.44 -13.74
N TRP A 82 -2.87 14.71 -12.52
CA TRP A 82 -3.68 15.28 -11.46
C TRP A 82 -3.06 16.60 -10.99
N SER A 83 -3.90 17.52 -10.52
CA SER A 83 -3.45 18.79 -9.93
C SER A 83 -3.54 18.76 -8.42
N GLY A 84 -4.42 17.93 -7.87
CA GLY A 84 -4.65 17.76 -6.44
C GLY A 84 -4.91 16.32 -6.04
N LEU A 85 -5.12 16.14 -4.74
CA LEU A 85 -5.38 14.83 -4.14
C LEU A 85 -6.75 14.27 -4.57
N GLU A 86 -7.76 15.14 -4.65
CA GLU A 86 -9.12 14.80 -5.11
C GLU A 86 -9.10 14.18 -6.52
N ASP A 87 -8.39 14.81 -7.46
CA ASP A 87 -8.20 14.31 -8.82
C ASP A 87 -7.62 12.89 -8.83
N LEU A 88 -6.64 12.61 -7.97
CA LEU A 88 -6.02 11.28 -7.86
C LEU A 88 -7.03 10.22 -7.41
N VAL A 89 -7.89 10.52 -6.43
CA VAL A 89 -8.93 9.59 -5.95
C VAL A 89 -9.97 9.33 -7.03
N LEU A 90 -10.44 10.38 -7.69
CA LEU A 90 -11.41 10.28 -8.78
C LEU A 90 -10.88 9.44 -9.94
N GLU A 91 -9.62 9.64 -10.30
CA GLU A 91 -8.97 8.85 -11.35
C GLU A 91 -8.79 7.39 -10.91
N PHE A 92 -8.32 7.14 -9.68
CA PHE A 92 -8.22 5.79 -9.14
C PHE A 92 -9.57 5.06 -9.15
N GLU A 93 -10.65 5.71 -8.72
CA GLU A 93 -12.02 5.19 -8.81
C GLU A 93 -12.45 4.89 -10.24
N ARG A 94 -12.12 5.80 -11.18
CA ARG A 94 -12.44 5.61 -12.59
C ARG A 94 -11.75 4.38 -13.15
N PHE A 95 -10.49 4.14 -12.78
CA PHE A 95 -9.75 2.93 -13.17
C PHE A 95 -10.31 1.67 -12.52
N SER A 96 -10.62 1.71 -11.23
CA SER A 96 -11.11 0.54 -10.50
C SER A 96 -12.47 0.05 -11.00
N ARG A 97 -13.31 0.93 -11.59
CA ARG A 97 -14.60 0.56 -12.20
C ARG A 97 -14.47 -0.40 -13.39
N GLN A 98 -13.29 -0.50 -13.98
CA GLN A 98 -13.02 -1.45 -15.07
C GLN A 98 -12.70 -2.86 -14.56
N LEU A 99 -12.54 -3.02 -13.25
CA LEU A 99 -12.19 -4.27 -12.57
C LEU A 99 -13.38 -4.75 -11.73
N THR A 100 -13.36 -6.04 -11.36
CA THR A 100 -14.39 -6.62 -10.49
C THR A 100 -14.20 -6.10 -9.05
N PRO A 101 -15.22 -5.51 -8.40
CA PRO A 101 -15.08 -4.96 -7.05
C PRO A 101 -14.67 -5.99 -5.98
N GLU A 102 -15.05 -7.24 -6.17
CA GLU A 102 -14.74 -8.39 -5.31
C GLU A 102 -13.36 -8.99 -5.59
N SER A 103 -12.62 -8.47 -6.57
CA SER A 103 -11.24 -8.90 -6.82
C SER A 103 -10.38 -8.64 -5.60
N LEU A 104 -9.67 -9.69 -5.19
CA LEU A 104 -8.69 -9.62 -4.12
C LEU A 104 -7.45 -8.89 -4.64
N VAL A 105 -6.98 -7.90 -3.88
CA VAL A 105 -5.81 -7.09 -4.22
C VAL A 105 -4.83 -7.04 -3.05
N MET A 106 -3.55 -6.92 -3.39
CA MET A 106 -2.46 -6.77 -2.43
C MET A 106 -2.04 -5.30 -2.39
N VAL A 107 -2.21 -4.66 -1.24
CA VAL A 107 -1.75 -3.30 -0.99
C VAL A 107 -0.35 -3.37 -0.40
N MET A 108 0.63 -2.98 -1.20
CA MET A 108 2.04 -2.96 -0.85
C MET A 108 2.53 -1.51 -0.71
N TRP A 109 3.59 -1.32 0.06
CA TRP A 109 4.12 0.00 0.40
C TRP A 109 5.53 0.18 -0.17
N ALA A 110 5.96 1.43 -0.30
CA ALA A 110 7.35 1.72 -0.64
C ALA A 110 8.32 1.35 0.50
N ASP A 111 7.83 1.29 1.75
CA ASP A 111 8.59 0.82 2.90
C ASP A 111 8.35 -0.68 3.13
N ALA A 112 9.41 -1.48 2.97
CA ALA A 112 9.38 -2.93 3.15
C ALA A 112 9.11 -3.37 4.61
N LEU A 113 9.18 -2.45 5.59
CA LEU A 113 8.81 -2.74 6.97
C LEU A 113 7.29 -2.70 7.20
N CYS A 114 6.53 -2.14 6.27
CA CYS A 114 5.08 -2.11 6.35
C CYS A 114 4.49 -3.48 5.97
N PRO A 115 3.45 -3.96 6.69
CA PRO A 115 2.80 -5.20 6.34
C PRO A 115 2.00 -5.05 5.05
N VAL A 116 1.94 -6.11 4.25
CA VAL A 116 1.05 -6.14 3.08
C VAL A 116 -0.38 -6.34 3.56
N LEU A 117 -1.33 -5.62 2.95
CA LEU A 117 -2.74 -5.83 3.20
C LEU A 117 -3.38 -6.56 2.02
N GLU A 118 -4.09 -7.62 2.32
CA GLU A 118 -4.93 -8.31 1.35
C GLU A 118 -6.39 -7.94 1.63
N MET A 119 -7.09 -7.42 0.62
CA MET A 119 -8.49 -7.02 0.73
C MET A 119 -9.16 -6.95 -0.64
N ASN A 120 -10.48 -6.77 -0.66
CA ASN A 120 -11.20 -6.56 -1.91
C ASN A 120 -10.93 -5.15 -2.46
N LEU A 121 -10.92 -5.03 -3.79
CA LEU A 121 -10.72 -3.75 -4.48
C LEU A 121 -11.73 -2.68 -4.03
N ALA A 122 -12.99 -3.05 -3.80
CA ALA A 122 -14.01 -2.15 -3.25
C ALA A 122 -13.59 -1.55 -1.89
N GLY A 123 -12.91 -2.33 -1.05
CA GLY A 123 -12.37 -1.87 0.22
C GLY A 123 -11.25 -0.85 0.03
N VAL A 124 -10.31 -1.11 -0.90
CA VAL A 124 -9.22 -0.17 -1.22
C VAL A 124 -9.76 1.18 -1.69
N VAL A 125 -10.74 1.17 -2.59
CA VAL A 125 -11.37 2.40 -3.09
C VAL A 125 -12.01 3.21 -1.96
N ARG A 126 -12.74 2.53 -1.07
CA ARG A 126 -13.38 3.20 0.07
C ARG A 126 -12.36 3.81 1.03
N ILE A 127 -11.28 3.07 1.35
CA ILE A 127 -10.21 3.56 2.22
C ILE A 127 -9.51 4.77 1.60
N ALA A 128 -9.26 4.74 0.28
CA ALA A 128 -8.67 5.87 -0.42
C ALA A 128 -9.51 7.13 -0.15
N ARG A 129 -10.83 7.09 -0.42
CA ARG A 129 -11.72 8.22 -0.13
C ARG A 129 -11.63 8.69 1.32
N GLU A 130 -11.79 7.77 2.27
CA GLU A 130 -11.84 8.11 3.70
C GLU A 130 -10.53 8.76 4.19
N ILE A 131 -9.37 8.23 3.80
CA ILE A 131 -8.07 8.81 4.18
C ILE A 131 -7.86 10.19 3.55
N PHE A 132 -8.26 10.35 2.29
CA PHE A 132 -8.05 11.58 1.56
C PHE A 132 -9.03 12.69 1.98
N GLU A 133 -10.28 12.35 2.32
CA GLU A 133 -11.26 13.27 2.92
C GLU A 133 -10.84 13.74 4.34
N GLU A 134 -10.22 12.87 5.16
CA GLU A 134 -9.67 13.27 6.48
C GLU A 134 -8.54 14.31 6.37
N HIS A 135 -7.81 14.35 5.25
CA HIS A 135 -6.70 15.31 5.06
C HIS A 135 -7.17 16.73 4.72
N GLU A 136 -8.33 16.90 4.08
CA GLU A 136 -8.87 18.23 3.73
C GLU A 136 -9.44 18.97 4.94
N THR A 137 -9.92 18.23 5.96
CA THR A 137 -10.53 18.82 7.16
C THR A 137 -9.52 19.21 8.24
N SER A 138 -8.23 18.87 8.05
CA SER A 138 -7.15 19.14 9.01
C SER A 138 -6.23 20.32 8.62
N THR A 139 -6.50 20.98 7.49
CA THR A 139 -5.83 22.20 7.00
C THR A 139 -6.70 23.43 7.16
#